data_AF-A0AAW1S206-F1
#
_entry.id   AF-A0AAW1S206-F1
#
_cell.length_a   1.000
_cell.length_b   1.000
_cell.length_c   1.000
_cell.angle_alpha   90.00
_cell.angle_beta   90.00
_cell.angle_gamma   90.00
#
_symmetry.space_group_name_H-M   'P 1'
#
loop_
_entity.id
_entity.type
_entity.pdbx_description
1 polymer ?
#
loop_
_entity_poly.entity_id
_entity_poly.type
_entity_poly.pdbx_seq_one_letter_code
_entity_poly.pdbx_strand_id
1 'polypeptide(L)'
;MPAGRSAIVEFYASWCPACQHFQPAYERVAAYFHAVPPPQPEVYVARVDCATQSVLCNRFNVGHYPTLKFGHAGDFGAAKDKLEELSGARTANDVIQWAGKQLATAYDYDPDKKGKAEAVQEAPAITTKPDVLPALPGHGHGSPAQADMADVRTATVAAFRHIFDTDEVLRGLMRRQALKDWVDLLAASHPLDICRAGAKKIQDTLPKLWPAEQEAAQPELRRMAICGEDREPFEEVYGSCKGSREGKRGYTCGLWLLLHSLAAHVEPEASGGAFFMASLRGFIEHFFQCTECSEHFLQLLGDKAAAAVQSREDAALWMWRSHNAVNARLAEEEKKRGEGDPFYPKLQWPTPELCPLCRAPLLRDAEPAEPQWNAGEVTRFLLRHYTAAPGLKLQWPHSVKKAGHAWGGRKHLARRAVVATSHAPRYVQAERGHLFTFDKVLGDASTQEDVHTATVHGIKQDLCKGVNASVVAYGQTGSGKTHSLFGDLSSKHLEGIVPRVARELTGSERQDRTCADGLTADEGRMINRSLSAMGNVVCALTDARSTHIPYRDSKLTRVLQAGALTSLARHVA
;
A
#
# COMPACT_ATOMS: atom_id res chain seq x y z
N MET A 1 -44.35 -4.47 -13.80
CA MET A 1 -44.50 -5.85 -13.28
C MET A 1 -45.91 -5.98 -12.69
N PRO A 2 -46.57 -7.15 -12.79
CA PRO A 2 -47.94 -7.31 -12.29
C PRO A 2 -48.02 -7.08 -10.77
N ALA A 3 -49.08 -6.38 -10.34
CA ALA A 3 -49.34 -6.06 -8.94
C ALA A 3 -49.68 -7.34 -8.15
N GLY A 4 -48.92 -7.63 -7.08
CA GLY A 4 -49.14 -8.79 -6.21
C GLY A 4 -47.87 -9.55 -5.79
N ARG A 5 -46.71 -9.24 -6.39
CA ARG A 5 -45.42 -9.88 -6.06
C ARG A 5 -44.62 -9.02 -5.09
N SER A 6 -44.03 -9.62 -4.07
CA SER A 6 -43.14 -8.94 -3.12
C SER A 6 -41.68 -9.27 -3.40
N ALA A 7 -40.77 -8.41 -2.96
CA ALA A 7 -39.35 -8.61 -3.13
C ALA A 7 -38.59 -8.24 -1.85
N ILE A 8 -37.53 -9.01 -1.58
CA ILE A 8 -36.47 -8.69 -0.62
C ILE A 8 -35.22 -8.40 -1.43
N VAL A 9 -34.59 -7.26 -1.18
CA VAL A 9 -33.34 -6.88 -1.83
C VAL A 9 -32.29 -6.59 -0.77
N GLU A 10 -31.17 -7.33 -0.82
CA GLU A 10 -29.96 -7.01 -0.06
C GLU A 10 -29.10 -6.01 -0.85
N PHE A 11 -28.90 -4.83 -0.29
CA PHE A 11 -27.89 -3.88 -0.73
C PHE A 11 -26.61 -4.14 0.08
N TYR A 12 -25.56 -4.55 -0.62
CA TYR A 12 -24.31 -4.97 0.00
C TYR A 12 -23.12 -4.28 -0.67
N ALA A 13 -21.94 -4.37 -0.08
CA ALA A 13 -20.71 -4.00 -0.77
C ALA A 13 -19.80 -5.24 -0.85
N SER A 14 -19.28 -5.56 -2.03
CA SER A 14 -18.41 -6.73 -2.24
C SER A 14 -17.15 -6.71 -1.36
N TRP A 15 -16.63 -5.53 -1.01
CA TRP A 15 -15.50 -5.38 -0.09
C TRP A 15 -15.86 -5.52 1.40
N CYS A 16 -17.14 -5.54 1.77
CA CYS A 16 -17.59 -5.54 3.17
C CYS A 16 -17.58 -6.96 3.78
N PRO A 17 -16.79 -7.22 4.84
CA PRO A 17 -16.74 -8.54 5.48
C PRO A 17 -18.08 -8.98 6.06
N ALA A 18 -18.85 -8.08 6.68
CA ALA A 18 -20.16 -8.41 7.22
C ALA A 18 -21.15 -8.86 6.13
N CYS A 19 -21.08 -8.25 4.95
CA CYS A 19 -21.86 -8.68 3.78
C CYS A 19 -21.43 -10.07 3.29
N GLN A 20 -20.12 -10.33 3.26
CA GLN A 20 -19.60 -11.65 2.88
C GLN A 20 -20.01 -12.74 3.87
N HIS A 21 -19.96 -12.47 5.17
CA HIS A 21 -20.40 -13.41 6.21
C HIS A 21 -21.92 -13.66 6.17
N PHE A 22 -22.70 -12.68 5.73
CA PHE A 22 -24.15 -12.78 5.63
C PHE A 22 -24.62 -13.49 4.35
N GLN A 23 -23.80 -13.47 3.28
CA GLN A 23 -24.15 -14.06 1.99
C GLN A 23 -24.66 -15.51 2.06
N PRO A 24 -24.01 -16.46 2.77
CA PRO A 24 -24.52 -17.84 2.84
C PRO A 24 -25.90 -17.94 3.50
N ALA A 25 -26.20 -17.06 4.46
CA ALA A 25 -27.53 -16.99 5.06
C ALA A 25 -28.56 -16.44 4.07
N TYR A 26 -28.20 -15.41 3.31
CA TYR A 26 -29.08 -14.82 2.31
C TYR A 26 -29.35 -15.76 1.11
N GLU A 27 -28.38 -16.57 0.71
CA GLU A 27 -28.56 -17.63 -0.30
C GLU A 27 -29.57 -18.69 0.17
N ARG A 28 -29.58 -19.04 1.46
CA ARG A 28 -30.63 -19.92 2.03
C ARG A 28 -32.02 -19.27 2.01
N VAL A 29 -32.11 -17.95 2.20
CA VAL A 29 -33.37 -17.21 2.05
C VAL A 29 -33.88 -17.29 0.61
N ALA A 30 -33.00 -17.09 -0.36
CA ALA A 30 -33.33 -17.21 -1.79
C ALA A 30 -33.80 -18.63 -2.14
N ALA A 31 -33.06 -19.66 -1.71
CA ALA A 31 -33.43 -21.05 -1.93
C ALA A 31 -34.78 -21.41 -1.28
N TYR A 32 -35.05 -20.91 -0.06
CA TYR A 32 -36.32 -21.11 0.62
C TYR A 32 -37.49 -20.53 -0.19
N PHE A 33 -37.48 -19.23 -0.50
CA PHE A 33 -38.59 -18.59 -1.21
C PHE A 33 -38.77 -19.09 -2.64
N HIS A 34 -37.71 -19.60 -3.28
CA HIS A 34 -37.82 -20.29 -4.57
C HIS A 34 -38.57 -21.63 -4.48
N ALA A 35 -38.42 -22.34 -3.36
CA ALA A 35 -39.01 -23.66 -3.15
C ALA A 35 -40.44 -23.62 -2.56
N VAL A 36 -40.90 -22.47 -2.07
CA VAL A 36 -42.25 -22.31 -1.48
C VAL A 36 -43.33 -22.54 -2.56
N PRO A 37 -44.18 -23.58 -2.44
CA PRO A 37 -45.24 -23.82 -3.41
C PRO A 37 -46.48 -22.94 -3.13
N PRO A 38 -47.34 -22.72 -4.14
CA PRO A 38 -48.66 -22.11 -3.96
C PRO A 38 -49.50 -22.87 -2.90
N PRO A 39 -50.38 -22.20 -2.13
CA PRO A 39 -50.95 -20.86 -2.37
C PRO A 39 -50.21 -19.71 -1.66
N GLN A 40 -49.00 -19.93 -1.12
CA GLN A 40 -48.28 -18.87 -0.41
C GLN A 40 -47.86 -17.72 -1.35
N PRO A 41 -47.79 -16.46 -0.85
CA PRO A 41 -47.37 -15.32 -1.65
C PRO A 41 -45.94 -15.49 -2.19
N GLU A 42 -45.76 -15.15 -3.47
CA GLU A 42 -44.47 -15.20 -4.16
C GLU A 42 -43.56 -14.05 -3.70
N VAL A 43 -42.32 -14.38 -3.30
CA VAL A 43 -41.29 -13.44 -2.84
C VAL A 43 -40.05 -13.58 -3.70
N TYR A 44 -39.67 -12.51 -4.40
CA TYR A 44 -38.40 -12.43 -5.11
C TYR A 44 -37.28 -12.08 -4.15
N VAL A 45 -36.12 -12.71 -4.29
CA VAL A 45 -34.93 -12.44 -3.49
C VAL A 45 -33.82 -12.00 -4.44
N ALA A 46 -33.23 -10.83 -4.20
CA ALA A 46 -32.21 -10.25 -5.07
C ALA A 46 -31.13 -9.52 -4.26
N ARG A 47 -29.97 -9.29 -4.89
CA ARG A 47 -28.85 -8.58 -4.28
C ARG A 47 -28.33 -7.50 -5.21
N VAL A 48 -27.85 -6.39 -4.65
CA VAL A 48 -27.26 -5.27 -5.37
C VAL A 48 -25.91 -4.94 -4.74
N ASP A 49 -24.84 -5.04 -5.52
CA ASP A 49 -23.50 -4.62 -5.09
C ASP A 49 -23.33 -3.11 -5.24
N CYS A 50 -23.43 -2.40 -4.14
CA CYS A 50 -23.25 -0.95 -4.05
C CYS A 50 -21.80 -0.51 -4.24
N ALA A 51 -20.82 -1.41 -4.17
CA ALA A 51 -19.44 -1.08 -4.54
C ALA A 51 -19.33 -0.76 -6.04
N THR A 52 -20.13 -1.42 -6.89
CA THR A 52 -20.14 -1.19 -8.34
C THR A 52 -21.37 -0.41 -8.84
N GLN A 53 -22.46 -0.40 -8.06
CA GLN A 53 -23.74 0.21 -8.42
C GLN A 53 -24.12 1.38 -7.50
N SER A 54 -23.17 2.28 -7.19
CA SER A 54 -23.37 3.39 -6.24
C SER A 54 -24.59 4.26 -6.57
N VAL A 55 -24.78 4.61 -7.84
CA VAL A 55 -25.95 5.39 -8.32
C VAL A 55 -27.28 4.70 -8.01
N LEU A 56 -27.35 3.38 -8.18
CA LEU A 56 -28.55 2.62 -7.87
C LEU A 56 -28.80 2.60 -6.37
N CYS A 57 -27.78 2.37 -5.56
CA CYS A 57 -27.91 2.34 -4.10
C CYS A 57 -28.30 3.69 -3.51
N ASN A 58 -27.81 4.80 -4.09
CA ASN A 58 -28.24 6.16 -3.75
C ASN A 58 -29.71 6.39 -4.01
N ARG A 59 -30.22 5.87 -5.13
CA ARG A 59 -31.65 5.98 -5.43
C ARG A 59 -32.49 5.39 -4.29
N PHE A 60 -32.00 4.36 -3.61
CA PHE A 60 -32.67 3.70 -2.47
C PHE A 60 -32.25 4.22 -1.09
N ASN A 61 -31.49 5.32 -1.01
CA ASN A 61 -30.99 5.89 0.24
C ASN A 61 -30.20 4.88 1.09
N VAL A 62 -29.37 4.05 0.46
CA VAL A 62 -28.53 3.09 1.18
C VAL A 62 -27.28 3.82 1.68
N GLY A 63 -27.14 3.92 3.01
CA GLY A 63 -26.00 4.60 3.65
C GLY A 63 -25.09 3.68 4.47
N HIS A 64 -25.44 2.41 4.63
CA HIS A 64 -24.71 1.42 5.40
C HIS A 64 -24.88 0.03 4.80
N TYR A 65 -24.06 -0.95 5.20
CA TYR A 65 -24.08 -2.29 4.66
C TYR A 65 -23.94 -3.38 5.75
N PRO A 66 -24.63 -4.54 5.58
CA PRO A 66 -25.69 -4.77 4.59
C PRO A 66 -27.01 -4.08 4.99
N THR A 67 -27.75 -3.59 4.00
CA THR A 67 -29.12 -3.07 4.16
C THR A 67 -30.10 -3.97 3.43
N LEU A 68 -31.14 -4.43 4.10
CA LEU A 68 -32.20 -5.22 3.48
C LEU A 68 -33.47 -4.39 3.37
N LYS A 69 -34.04 -4.33 2.16
CA LYS A 69 -35.33 -3.69 1.91
C LYS A 69 -36.38 -4.69 1.44
N PHE A 70 -37.61 -4.54 1.91
CA PHE A 70 -38.78 -5.33 1.53
C PHE A 70 -39.89 -4.42 1.02
N GLY A 71 -40.62 -4.88 0.02
CA GLY A 71 -41.86 -4.24 -0.42
C GLY A 71 -42.46 -4.94 -1.61
N HIS A 72 -43.51 -4.37 -2.19
CA HIS A 72 -44.00 -4.88 -3.46
C HIS A 72 -42.99 -4.60 -4.56
N ALA A 73 -42.86 -5.53 -5.52
CA ALA A 73 -41.90 -5.42 -6.62
C ALA A 73 -42.09 -4.13 -7.44
N GLY A 74 -43.32 -3.60 -7.50
CA GLY A 74 -43.61 -2.31 -8.14
C GLY A 74 -43.04 -1.09 -7.38
N ASP A 75 -42.93 -1.16 -6.06
CA ASP A 75 -42.45 -0.07 -5.22
C ASP A 75 -40.94 0.17 -5.42
N PHE A 76 -40.18 -0.89 -5.74
CA PHE A 76 -38.77 -0.78 -6.13
C PHE A 76 -38.57 0.03 -7.44
N GLY A 77 -39.62 0.19 -8.26
CA GLY A 77 -39.57 1.00 -9.48
C GLY A 77 -39.98 2.47 -9.28
N ALA A 78 -40.83 2.77 -8.29
CA ALA A 78 -41.58 4.05 -8.26
C ALA A 78 -41.76 4.69 -6.88
N ALA A 79 -41.69 3.95 -5.77
CA ALA A 79 -42.11 4.43 -4.45
C ALA A 79 -41.20 3.93 -3.31
N LYS A 80 -39.93 4.35 -3.34
CA LYS A 80 -38.91 3.89 -2.37
C LYS A 80 -39.26 4.14 -0.90
N ASP A 81 -40.06 5.17 -0.61
CA ASP A 81 -40.47 5.54 0.74
C ASP A 81 -41.48 4.55 1.35
N LYS A 82 -41.99 3.61 0.53
CA LYS A 82 -42.86 2.52 0.98
C LYS A 82 -42.12 1.22 1.27
N LEU A 83 -40.80 1.20 1.09
CA LEU A 83 -40.00 0.02 1.37
C LEU A 83 -39.66 -0.05 2.85
N GLU A 84 -39.88 -1.21 3.44
CA GLU A 84 -39.52 -1.51 4.82
C GLU A 84 -38.05 -1.91 4.89
N GLU A 85 -37.30 -1.34 5.84
CA GLU A 85 -35.91 -1.69 6.09
C GLU A 85 -35.79 -2.61 7.31
N LEU A 86 -35.09 -3.73 7.15
CA LEU A 86 -34.83 -4.65 8.26
C LEU A 86 -33.60 -4.22 9.04
N SER A 87 -33.77 -3.97 10.34
CA SER A 87 -32.68 -3.69 11.26
C SER A 87 -32.21 -4.95 12.01
N GLY A 88 -30.90 -5.10 12.22
CA GLY A 88 -30.30 -6.09 13.11
C GLY A 88 -30.34 -7.56 12.69
N ALA A 89 -31.16 -7.96 11.72
CA ALA A 89 -31.25 -9.36 11.29
C ALA A 89 -30.01 -9.81 10.50
N ARG A 90 -29.49 -10.99 10.86
CA ARG A 90 -28.28 -11.57 10.25
C ARG A 90 -28.36 -13.09 10.01
N THR A 91 -29.51 -13.72 10.29
CA THR A 91 -29.72 -15.15 9.97
C THR A 91 -30.81 -15.33 8.92
N ALA A 92 -30.79 -16.48 8.24
CA ALA A 92 -31.82 -16.82 7.26
C ALA A 92 -33.22 -16.85 7.88
N ASN A 93 -33.32 -17.38 9.11
CA ASN A 93 -34.57 -17.44 9.86
C ASN A 93 -35.12 -16.03 10.11
N ASP A 94 -34.30 -15.10 10.60
CA ASP A 94 -34.76 -13.74 10.92
C ASP A 94 -35.35 -13.05 9.69
N VAL A 95 -34.71 -13.19 8.53
CA VAL A 95 -35.17 -12.60 7.27
C VAL A 95 -36.48 -13.23 6.80
N ILE A 96 -36.59 -14.56 6.86
CA ILE A 96 -37.80 -15.28 6.44
C ILE A 96 -38.98 -14.95 7.35
N GLN A 97 -38.77 -14.95 8.67
CA GLN A 97 -39.82 -14.61 9.63
C GLN A 97 -40.24 -13.14 9.51
N TRP A 98 -39.29 -12.24 9.24
CA TRP A 98 -39.61 -10.84 8.98
C TRP A 98 -40.45 -10.67 7.72
N ALA A 99 -40.10 -11.33 6.61
CA ALA A 99 -40.90 -11.30 5.39
C ALA A 99 -42.32 -11.88 5.62
N GLY A 100 -42.43 -12.94 6.42
CA GLY A 100 -43.71 -13.49 6.86
C GLY A 100 -44.57 -12.48 7.61
N LYS A 101 -43.97 -11.70 8.51
CA LYS A 101 -44.66 -10.61 9.23
C LYS A 101 -45.19 -9.55 8.26
N GLN A 102 -44.41 -9.14 7.26
CA GLN A 102 -44.85 -8.15 6.27
C GLN A 102 -46.00 -8.66 5.39
N LEU A 103 -46.06 -9.97 5.15
CA LEU A 103 -47.07 -10.62 4.32
C LEU A 103 -48.24 -11.20 5.12
N ALA A 104 -48.27 -11.02 6.44
CA ALA A 104 -49.19 -11.71 7.35
C ALA A 104 -49.29 -13.23 7.07
N THR A 105 -48.15 -13.85 6.72
CA THR A 105 -48.03 -15.26 6.31
C THR A 105 -47.00 -15.96 7.18
N ALA A 106 -47.33 -17.14 7.70
CA ALA A 106 -46.38 -17.96 8.45
C ALA A 106 -45.54 -18.81 7.48
N TYR A 107 -44.22 -18.62 7.55
CA TYR A 107 -43.24 -19.41 6.81
C TYR A 107 -42.56 -20.41 7.75
N ASP A 108 -42.77 -21.70 7.52
CA ASP A 108 -42.12 -22.78 8.28
C ASP A 108 -40.70 -23.00 7.71
N TYR A 109 -39.75 -22.21 8.21
CA TYR A 109 -38.33 -22.38 7.92
C TYR A 109 -37.68 -23.21 9.03
N ASP A 110 -37.15 -24.36 8.63
CA ASP A 110 -36.41 -25.25 9.53
C ASP A 110 -34.92 -25.16 9.18
N PRO A 111 -34.08 -24.60 10.06
CA PRO A 111 -32.64 -24.45 9.82
C PRO A 111 -31.90 -25.80 9.81
N ASP A 112 -32.49 -26.87 10.36
CA ASP A 112 -31.88 -28.19 10.53
C ASP A 112 -32.34 -29.21 9.47
N LYS A 113 -33.46 -28.95 8.80
CA LYS A 113 -33.84 -29.68 7.58
C LYS A 113 -32.78 -29.39 6.50
N LYS A 114 -31.88 -30.37 6.29
CA LYS A 114 -31.09 -30.55 5.06
C LYS A 114 -32.00 -30.83 3.86
N GLY A 115 -32.95 -29.94 3.55
CA GLY A 115 -33.92 -30.12 2.50
C GLY A 115 -33.38 -29.59 1.19
N LYS A 116 -32.85 -30.47 0.32
CA LYS A 116 -32.67 -30.33 -1.15
C LYS A 116 -32.19 -28.97 -1.74
N ALA A 117 -31.71 -28.03 -0.93
CA ALA A 117 -31.27 -26.70 -1.36
C ALA A 117 -29.85 -26.70 -1.96
N GLU A 118 -29.21 -27.88 -2.03
CA GLU A 118 -27.95 -28.09 -2.76
C GLU A 118 -28.16 -28.33 -4.28
N ALA A 119 -29.41 -28.29 -4.77
CA ALA A 119 -29.69 -28.53 -6.19
C ALA A 119 -30.69 -27.53 -6.78
N VAL A 120 -30.44 -26.22 -6.62
CA VAL A 120 -30.88 -25.29 -7.66
C VAL A 120 -29.84 -25.42 -8.76
N GLN A 121 -30.18 -26.18 -9.81
CA GLN A 121 -29.51 -26.05 -11.10
C GLN A 121 -29.46 -24.56 -11.41
N GLU A 122 -28.24 -24.02 -11.53
CA GLU A 122 -27.98 -22.67 -11.98
C GLU A 122 -28.94 -22.35 -13.14
N ALA A 123 -29.99 -21.56 -12.88
CA ALA A 123 -30.49 -20.69 -13.94
C ALA A 123 -29.25 -19.91 -14.42
N PRO A 124 -29.06 -19.67 -15.73
CA PRO A 124 -27.81 -19.15 -16.27
C PRO A 124 -27.61 -17.73 -15.74
N ALA A 125 -27.10 -17.62 -14.52
CA ALA A 125 -26.10 -16.64 -14.21
C ALA A 125 -25.04 -16.83 -15.29
N ILE A 126 -24.55 -15.71 -15.80
CA ILE A 126 -23.30 -15.66 -16.51
C ILE A 126 -22.26 -16.08 -15.46
N THR A 127 -22.16 -17.39 -15.21
CA THR A 127 -21.30 -18.02 -14.22
C THR A 127 -19.97 -18.28 -14.90
N THR A 128 -19.12 -17.26 -14.89
CA THR A 128 -17.70 -17.58 -14.75
C THR A 128 -17.57 -18.23 -13.38
N LYS A 129 -17.12 -19.49 -13.34
CA LYS A 129 -16.63 -20.14 -12.12
C LYS A 129 -15.77 -19.12 -11.35
N PRO A 130 -15.75 -19.11 -10.00
CA PRO A 130 -14.83 -18.25 -9.28
C PRO A 130 -13.42 -18.62 -9.71
N ASP A 131 -12.86 -17.83 -10.62
CA ASP A 131 -11.51 -17.98 -11.12
C ASP A 131 -10.63 -17.75 -9.90
N VAL A 132 -10.13 -18.83 -9.30
CA VAL A 132 -8.92 -18.75 -8.51
C VAL A 132 -7.87 -18.32 -9.52
N LEU A 133 -7.62 -17.00 -9.58
CA LEU A 133 -6.64 -16.44 -10.48
C LEU A 133 -5.34 -17.21 -10.24
N PRO A 134 -4.70 -17.77 -11.30
CA PRO A 134 -3.46 -18.48 -11.13
C PRO A 134 -2.48 -17.57 -10.41
N ALA A 135 -1.78 -18.11 -9.41
CA ALA A 135 -0.79 -17.38 -8.63
C ALA A 135 0.14 -16.63 -9.60
N LEU A 136 0.11 -15.30 -9.56
CA LEU A 136 1.00 -14.48 -10.38
C LEU A 136 2.44 -14.87 -10.02
N PRO A 137 3.27 -15.29 -11.00
CA PRO A 137 4.66 -15.65 -10.73
C PRO A 137 5.40 -14.42 -10.19
N GLY A 138 5.79 -14.44 -8.90
CA GLY A 138 6.58 -13.37 -8.28
C GLY A 138 6.04 -12.79 -6.97
N HIS A 139 4.80 -13.10 -6.56
CA HIS A 139 4.31 -12.74 -5.21
C HIS A 139 4.79 -13.76 -4.17
N GLY A 140 6.08 -13.69 -3.82
CA GLY A 140 6.58 -14.37 -2.63
C GLY A 140 5.79 -13.92 -1.40
N HIS A 141 5.52 -14.87 -0.49
CA HIS A 141 4.74 -14.75 0.74
C HIS A 141 5.26 -13.73 1.80
N GLY A 142 6.04 -12.73 1.41
CA GLY A 142 6.48 -11.64 2.27
C GLY A 142 5.67 -10.37 1.98
N SER A 143 5.14 -9.73 3.03
CA SER A 143 4.72 -8.33 2.88
C SER A 143 5.88 -7.53 2.30
N PRO A 144 5.66 -6.61 1.35
CA PRO A 144 6.73 -5.78 0.85
C PRO A 144 7.39 -5.01 2.00
N ALA A 145 8.67 -4.69 1.86
CA ALA A 145 9.44 -3.94 2.86
C ALA A 145 8.79 -2.58 3.18
N GLN A 146 8.00 -2.04 2.24
CA GLN A 146 7.33 -0.74 2.29
C GLN A 146 5.87 -0.89 1.88
N ALA A 147 5.02 0.02 2.37
CA ALA A 147 3.62 0.09 1.97
C ALA A 147 3.50 0.50 0.49
N ASP A 148 2.53 -0.09 -0.20
CA ASP A 148 2.25 0.24 -1.60
C ASP A 148 1.46 1.55 -1.69
N MET A 149 2.14 2.62 -2.12
CA MET A 149 1.53 3.94 -2.23
C MET A 149 0.49 4.03 -3.36
N ALA A 150 0.52 3.11 -4.34
CA ALA A 150 -0.55 3.03 -5.33
C ALA A 150 -1.84 2.55 -4.67
N ASP A 151 -1.76 1.53 -3.80
CA ASP A 151 -2.91 1.06 -3.03
C ASP A 151 -3.45 2.11 -2.06
N VAL A 152 -2.55 2.88 -1.42
CA VAL A 152 -2.95 4.03 -0.59
C VAL A 152 -3.74 5.03 -1.43
N ARG A 153 -3.26 5.38 -2.62
CA ARG A 153 -3.97 6.28 -3.54
C ARG A 153 -5.33 5.73 -3.94
N THR A 154 -5.39 4.47 -4.37
CA THR A 154 -6.63 3.81 -4.80
C THR A 154 -7.65 3.81 -3.66
N ALA A 155 -7.23 3.47 -2.43
CA ALA A 155 -8.10 3.51 -1.26
C ALA A 155 -8.59 4.92 -0.91
N THR A 156 -7.74 5.94 -1.04
CA THR A 156 -8.15 7.34 -0.82
C THR A 156 -9.23 7.75 -1.82
N VAL A 157 -9.07 7.43 -3.11
CA VAL A 157 -10.08 7.72 -4.13
C VAL A 157 -11.37 6.94 -3.87
N ALA A 158 -11.28 5.64 -3.62
CA ALA A 158 -12.43 4.78 -3.32
C ALA A 158 -13.22 5.28 -2.09
N ALA A 159 -12.53 5.68 -1.02
CA ALA A 159 -13.16 6.23 0.17
C ALA A 159 -13.97 7.50 -0.15
N PHE A 160 -13.43 8.41 -0.95
CA PHE A 160 -14.16 9.62 -1.35
C PHE A 160 -15.31 9.30 -2.31
N ARG A 161 -15.18 8.31 -3.20
CA ARG A 161 -16.30 7.85 -4.01
C ARG A 161 -17.43 7.31 -3.14
N HIS A 162 -17.14 6.48 -2.13
CA HIS A 162 -18.15 6.01 -1.19
C HIS A 162 -18.80 7.14 -0.37
N ILE A 163 -18.07 8.21 -0.06
CA ILE A 163 -18.63 9.37 0.66
C ILE A 163 -19.47 10.27 -0.27
N PHE A 164 -18.95 10.57 -1.45
CA PHE A 164 -19.52 11.56 -2.38
C PHE A 164 -20.61 10.99 -3.27
N ASP A 165 -20.53 9.70 -3.60
CA ASP A 165 -21.60 8.94 -4.21
C ASP A 165 -22.56 8.41 -3.14
N THR A 166 -22.79 9.08 -2.01
CA THR A 166 -23.87 8.71 -1.09
C THR A 166 -24.60 9.92 -0.52
N ASP A 167 -25.81 10.17 -1.03
CA ASP A 167 -26.66 11.32 -0.65
C ASP A 167 -26.93 11.40 0.86
N GLU A 168 -27.13 10.24 1.49
CA GLU A 168 -27.41 10.15 2.93
C GLU A 168 -26.17 10.50 3.77
N VAL A 169 -24.98 10.22 3.23
CA VAL A 169 -23.70 10.53 3.88
C VAL A 169 -23.38 12.03 3.78
N LEU A 170 -23.81 12.69 2.70
CA LEU A 170 -23.66 14.13 2.50
C LEU A 170 -24.74 14.98 3.20
N ARG A 171 -25.25 14.48 4.34
CA ARG A 171 -26.24 15.15 5.20
C ARG A 171 -25.87 15.05 6.67
N GLY A 172 -26.20 16.07 7.46
CA GLY A 172 -25.96 16.13 8.90
C GLY A 172 -24.78 17.03 9.27
N LEU A 173 -24.99 17.92 10.25
CA LEU A 173 -23.96 18.82 10.76
C LEU A 173 -22.73 18.08 11.32
N MET A 174 -22.94 16.94 11.99
CA MET A 174 -21.83 16.13 12.53
C MET A 174 -21.01 15.47 11.40
N ARG A 175 -21.68 14.95 10.36
CA ARG A 175 -20.99 14.40 9.17
C ARG A 175 -20.19 15.49 8.46
N ARG A 176 -20.77 16.69 8.32
CA ARG A 176 -20.05 17.84 7.73
C ARG A 176 -18.78 18.18 8.51
N GLN A 177 -18.86 18.23 9.84
CA GLN A 177 -17.69 18.49 10.69
C GLN A 177 -16.64 17.37 10.56
N ALA A 178 -17.07 16.11 10.58
CA ALA A 178 -16.19 14.97 10.38
C ALA A 178 -15.50 14.97 9.01
N LEU A 179 -16.22 15.35 7.94
CA LEU A 179 -15.63 15.48 6.60
C LEU A 179 -14.55 16.56 6.59
N LYS A 180 -14.82 17.70 7.22
CA LYS A 180 -13.85 18.80 7.33
C LYS A 180 -12.58 18.31 8.04
N ASP A 181 -12.71 17.70 9.21
CA ASP A 181 -11.54 17.26 10.00
C ASP A 181 -10.76 16.15 9.28
N TRP A 182 -11.47 15.24 8.60
CA TRP A 182 -10.86 14.20 7.76
C TRP A 182 -10.06 14.81 6.59
N VAL A 183 -10.63 15.78 5.88
CA VAL A 183 -9.97 16.47 4.77
C VAL A 183 -8.76 17.30 5.26
N ASP A 184 -8.87 17.95 6.42
CA ASP A 184 -7.77 18.68 7.04
C ASP A 184 -6.60 17.74 7.38
N LEU A 185 -6.88 16.57 7.96
CA LEU A 185 -5.88 15.54 8.23
C LEU A 185 -5.21 15.06 6.94
N LEU A 186 -5.98 14.80 5.87
CA LEU A 186 -5.45 14.38 4.58
C LEU A 186 -4.56 15.46 3.95
N ALA A 187 -4.98 16.72 3.98
CA ALA A 187 -4.21 17.83 3.43
C ALA A 187 -2.85 17.98 4.13
N ALA A 188 -2.80 17.73 5.44
CA ALA A 188 -1.57 17.80 6.24
C ALA A 188 -0.70 16.54 6.10
N SER A 189 -1.30 15.34 6.15
CA SER A 189 -0.58 14.10 6.48
C SER A 189 -0.65 13.03 5.39
N HIS A 190 -1.44 13.18 4.32
CA HIS A 190 -1.49 12.15 3.27
C HIS A 190 -0.12 12.01 2.61
N PRO A 191 0.44 10.79 2.40
CA PRO A 191 1.81 10.61 1.90
C PRO A 191 2.06 11.18 0.49
N LEU A 192 1.05 11.15 -0.37
CA LEU A 192 1.14 11.64 -1.76
C LEU A 192 0.74 13.11 -1.91
N ASP A 193 1.60 13.90 -2.54
CA ASP A 193 1.36 15.32 -2.88
C ASP A 193 0.07 15.56 -3.64
N ILE A 194 -0.22 14.71 -4.64
CA ILE A 194 -1.42 14.84 -5.48
C ILE A 194 -2.71 14.77 -4.66
N CYS A 195 -2.72 13.93 -3.63
CA CYS A 195 -3.86 13.78 -2.74
C CYS A 195 -3.92 14.89 -1.69
N ARG A 196 -2.77 15.37 -1.20
CA ARG A 196 -2.73 16.57 -0.34
C ARG A 196 -3.30 17.79 -1.08
N ALA A 197 -2.95 17.95 -2.35
CA ALA A 197 -3.46 19.04 -3.19
C ALA A 197 -4.98 18.95 -3.42
N GLY A 198 -5.51 17.75 -3.70
CA GLY A 198 -6.96 17.55 -3.83
C GLY A 198 -7.70 17.74 -2.51
N ALA A 199 -7.16 17.24 -1.40
CA ALA A 199 -7.69 17.48 -0.06
C ALA A 199 -7.74 18.99 0.26
N LYS A 200 -6.67 19.73 -0.03
CA LYS A 200 -6.64 21.19 0.14
C LYS A 200 -7.69 21.89 -0.72
N LYS A 201 -7.90 21.44 -1.96
CA LYS A 201 -8.96 21.97 -2.83
C LYS A 201 -10.35 21.76 -2.22
N ILE A 202 -10.61 20.56 -1.67
CA ILE A 202 -11.86 20.25 -0.96
C ILE A 202 -11.98 21.13 0.29
N GLN A 203 -10.93 21.23 1.10
CA GLN A 203 -10.86 22.08 2.29
C GLN A 203 -11.26 23.53 1.98
N ASP A 204 -10.65 24.13 0.95
CA ASP A 204 -10.88 25.53 0.56
C ASP A 204 -12.30 25.75 0.01
N THR A 205 -12.90 24.71 -0.60
CA THR A 205 -14.20 24.80 -1.27
C THR A 205 -15.36 24.39 -0.36
N LEU A 206 -15.11 23.59 0.69
CA LEU A 206 -16.11 23.02 1.57
C LEU A 206 -17.01 24.08 2.23
N PRO A 207 -16.53 25.24 2.72
CA PRO A 207 -17.42 26.27 3.28
C PRO A 207 -18.44 26.81 2.29
N LYS A 208 -18.13 26.78 0.98
CA LYS A 208 -19.04 27.23 -0.09
C LYS A 208 -20.05 26.16 -0.46
N LEU A 209 -19.61 24.91 -0.61
CA LEU A 209 -20.46 23.81 -1.08
C LEU A 209 -21.19 23.08 0.05
N TRP A 210 -20.71 23.18 1.29
CA TRP A 210 -21.39 22.68 2.48
C TRP A 210 -21.13 23.63 3.67
N PRO A 211 -21.83 24.78 3.70
CA PRO A 211 -21.76 25.75 4.80
C PRO A 211 -22.01 25.10 6.17
N ALA A 212 -21.45 25.69 7.23
CA ALA A 212 -21.44 25.09 8.57
C ALA A 212 -22.83 24.91 9.19
N GLU A 213 -23.80 25.70 8.75
CA GLU A 213 -25.17 25.72 9.25
C GLU A 213 -26.13 24.91 8.37
N GLN A 214 -25.66 24.36 7.25
CA GLN A 214 -26.51 23.64 6.29
C GLN A 214 -26.49 22.14 6.53
N GLU A 215 -27.68 21.55 6.60
CA GLU A 215 -27.87 20.11 6.81
C GLU A 215 -27.43 19.26 5.61
N ALA A 216 -27.34 19.80 4.40
CA ALA A 216 -27.00 19.03 3.21
C ALA A 216 -25.96 19.75 2.34
N ALA A 217 -25.07 18.97 1.74
CA ALA A 217 -24.11 19.48 0.76
C ALA A 217 -24.79 19.87 -0.56
N GLN A 218 -24.22 20.85 -1.24
CA GLN A 218 -24.54 21.17 -2.63
C GLN A 218 -24.09 20.04 -3.57
N PRO A 219 -24.84 19.74 -4.66
CA PRO A 219 -24.54 18.63 -5.57
C PRO A 219 -23.13 18.67 -6.20
N GLU A 220 -22.56 19.86 -6.35
CA GLU A 220 -21.24 20.10 -6.91
C GLU A 220 -20.12 19.47 -6.09
N LEU A 221 -20.31 19.27 -4.77
CA LEU A 221 -19.32 18.63 -3.91
C LEU A 221 -18.97 17.23 -4.42
N ARG A 222 -19.95 16.52 -5.01
CA ARG A 222 -19.79 15.16 -5.52
C ARG A 222 -18.81 15.04 -6.68
N ARG A 223 -18.55 16.14 -7.38
CA ARG A 223 -17.66 16.19 -8.55
C ARG A 223 -16.22 16.56 -8.16
N MET A 224 -15.95 16.76 -6.88
CA MET A 224 -14.60 17.07 -6.42
C MET A 224 -13.75 15.81 -6.39
N ALA A 225 -12.53 15.92 -6.91
CA ALA A 225 -11.57 14.83 -6.95
C ALA A 225 -10.55 14.97 -5.81
N ILE A 226 -10.22 13.86 -5.15
CA ILE A 226 -9.33 13.85 -3.98
C ILE A 226 -7.85 13.67 -4.36
N CYS A 227 -7.54 12.93 -5.43
CA CYS A 227 -6.16 12.56 -5.80
C CYS A 227 -5.85 12.81 -7.29
N GLY A 228 -6.18 14.00 -7.78
CA GLY A 228 -5.88 14.45 -9.14
C GLY A 228 -7.13 14.55 -10.02
N GLU A 229 -7.00 14.30 -11.32
CA GLU A 229 -8.16 14.09 -12.18
C GLU A 229 -8.60 12.63 -12.06
N ASP A 230 -9.66 12.39 -11.30
CA ASP A 230 -10.31 11.09 -11.22
C ASP A 230 -11.03 10.85 -12.55
N ARG A 231 -10.29 10.36 -13.55
CA ARG A 231 -10.83 10.06 -14.89
C ARG A 231 -11.87 8.95 -14.76
N GLU A 232 -13.12 9.27 -15.03
CA GLU A 232 -14.16 8.27 -15.23
C GLU A 232 -13.86 7.42 -16.47
N PRO A 233 -14.04 6.08 -16.42
CA PRO A 233 -14.37 5.30 -15.23
C PRO A 233 -13.14 5.05 -14.35
N PHE A 234 -13.25 5.32 -13.05
CA PHE A 234 -12.23 4.91 -12.07
C PHE A 234 -12.39 3.42 -11.79
N GLU A 235 -11.37 2.64 -12.13
CA GLU A 235 -11.30 1.23 -11.79
C GLU A 235 -10.49 1.06 -10.50
N GLU A 236 -11.06 0.40 -9.49
CA GLU A 236 -10.39 0.09 -8.22
C GLU A 236 -9.30 -0.97 -8.43
N VAL A 237 -8.13 -0.52 -8.91
CA VAL A 237 -6.98 -1.40 -9.13
C VAL A 237 -6.08 -1.41 -7.91
N TYR A 238 -5.93 -2.59 -7.30
CA TYR A 238 -5.02 -2.85 -6.20
C TYR A 238 -3.84 -3.72 -6.65
N GLY A 239 -2.65 -3.36 -6.18
CA GLY A 239 -1.41 -4.13 -6.29
C GLY A 239 -1.22 -5.05 -5.09
N SER A 240 -0.59 -4.54 -4.02
CA SER A 240 -0.33 -5.31 -2.80
C SER A 240 -1.59 -5.76 -2.05
N CYS A 241 -2.70 -5.04 -2.20
CA CYS A 241 -3.99 -5.30 -1.56
C CYS A 241 -4.95 -6.14 -2.41
N LYS A 242 -4.51 -6.63 -3.58
CA LYS A 242 -5.30 -7.55 -4.39
C LYS A 242 -5.54 -8.88 -3.65
N GLY A 243 -6.79 -9.32 -3.59
CA GLY A 243 -7.19 -10.62 -3.05
C GLY A 243 -6.88 -11.78 -3.99
N SER A 244 -6.80 -13.00 -3.46
CA SER A 244 -6.72 -14.22 -4.28
C SER A 244 -8.06 -14.61 -4.92
N ARG A 245 -9.16 -14.05 -4.39
CA ARG A 245 -10.54 -14.23 -4.83
C ARG A 245 -11.25 -12.89 -4.90
N GLU A 246 -12.28 -12.82 -5.72
CA GLU A 246 -13.17 -11.65 -5.78
C GLU A 246 -13.76 -11.33 -4.40
N GLY A 247 -13.93 -10.03 -4.11
CA GLY A 247 -14.39 -9.54 -2.81
C GLY A 247 -13.37 -9.62 -1.67
N LYS A 248 -12.26 -10.35 -1.80
CA LYS A 248 -11.24 -10.43 -0.73
C LYS A 248 -10.26 -9.27 -0.80
N ARG A 249 -9.86 -8.78 0.39
CA ARG A 249 -8.90 -7.69 0.59
C ARG A 249 -9.38 -6.36 -0.03
N GLY A 250 -8.81 -5.94 -1.16
CA GLY A 250 -9.23 -4.76 -1.91
C GLY A 250 -9.31 -3.50 -1.06
N TYR A 251 -10.44 -2.79 -1.13
CA TYR A 251 -10.68 -1.53 -0.44
C TYR A 251 -10.37 -1.57 1.05
N THR A 252 -10.80 -2.60 1.78
CA THR A 252 -10.55 -2.66 3.23
C THR A 252 -9.06 -2.80 3.57
N CYS A 253 -8.30 -3.54 2.76
CA CYS A 253 -6.84 -3.62 2.90
C CYS A 253 -6.19 -2.27 2.60
N GLY A 254 -6.58 -1.63 1.50
CA GLY A 254 -6.05 -0.32 1.11
C GLY A 254 -6.40 0.77 2.13
N LEU A 255 -7.60 0.71 2.72
CA LEU A 255 -8.02 1.64 3.78
C LEU A 255 -7.13 1.49 5.01
N TRP A 256 -6.81 0.26 5.45
CA TRP A 256 -5.82 0.07 6.51
C TRP A 256 -4.47 0.67 6.14
N LEU A 257 -3.97 0.45 4.91
CA LEU A 257 -2.72 1.08 4.45
C LEU A 257 -2.79 2.61 4.51
N LEU A 258 -3.91 3.22 4.10
CA LEU A 258 -4.13 4.66 4.20
C LEU A 258 -4.08 5.12 5.66
N LEU A 259 -4.82 4.47 6.56
CA LEU A 259 -4.88 4.86 7.98
C LEU A 259 -3.51 4.76 8.65
N HIS A 260 -2.77 3.68 8.41
CA HIS A 260 -1.40 3.52 8.92
C HIS A 260 -0.45 4.55 8.31
N SER A 261 -0.60 4.86 7.02
CA SER A 261 0.19 5.89 6.36
C SER A 261 -0.08 7.27 6.96
N LEU A 262 -1.33 7.64 7.21
CA LEU A 262 -1.67 8.90 7.87
C LEU A 262 -1.09 8.96 9.29
N ALA A 263 -1.25 7.90 10.08
CA ALA A 263 -0.68 7.82 11.43
C ALA A 263 0.84 7.99 11.45
N ALA A 264 1.54 7.50 10.42
CA ALA A 264 2.99 7.63 10.29
C ALA A 264 3.46 9.00 9.77
N HIS A 265 2.56 9.84 9.28
CA HIS A 265 2.86 11.15 8.68
C HIS A 265 2.25 12.33 9.44
N VAL A 266 1.45 12.10 10.49
CA VAL A 266 0.95 13.20 11.32
C VAL A 266 2.12 14.00 11.91
N GLU A 267 1.89 15.29 12.10
CA GLU A 267 2.92 16.19 12.61
C GLU A 267 3.51 15.67 13.93
N PRO A 268 4.85 15.72 14.13
CA PRO A 268 5.50 15.18 15.33
C PRO A 268 5.18 15.93 16.62
N GLU A 269 4.56 17.10 16.51
CA GLU A 269 4.17 17.95 17.63
C GLU A 269 3.12 17.26 18.51
N ALA A 270 3.05 17.66 19.78
CA ALA A 270 2.33 16.95 20.84
C ALA A 270 0.79 16.82 20.63
N SER A 271 0.21 17.45 19.61
CA SER A 271 -1.22 17.37 19.28
C SER A 271 -1.54 16.60 18.00
N GLY A 272 -0.54 16.23 17.19
CA GLY A 272 -0.76 15.58 15.89
C GLY A 272 -1.47 14.22 16.01
N GLY A 273 -1.07 13.41 17.00
CA GLY A 273 -1.72 12.14 17.29
C GLY A 273 -3.15 12.30 17.81
N ALA A 274 -3.40 13.30 18.66
CA ALA A 274 -4.75 13.56 19.16
C ALA A 274 -5.71 13.99 18.03
N PHE A 275 -5.26 14.85 17.11
CA PHE A 275 -6.03 15.25 15.95
C PHE A 275 -6.28 14.09 14.97
N PHE A 276 -5.29 13.21 14.77
CA PHE A 276 -5.45 11.97 14.02
C PHE A 276 -6.57 11.11 14.61
N MET A 277 -6.58 10.88 15.92
CA MET A 277 -7.58 10.05 16.58
C MET A 277 -9.00 10.63 16.48
N ALA A 278 -9.15 11.95 16.61
CA ALA A 278 -10.44 12.62 16.46
C ALA A 278 -10.98 12.49 15.02
N SER A 279 -10.11 12.74 14.03
CA SER A 279 -10.46 12.63 12.61
C SER A 279 -10.78 11.18 12.21
N LEU A 280 -10.01 10.21 12.72
CA LEU A 280 -10.25 8.78 12.52
C LEU A 280 -11.61 8.35 13.10
N ARG A 281 -11.95 8.79 14.31
CA ARG A 281 -13.27 8.51 14.90
C ARG A 281 -14.39 9.04 14.01
N GLY A 282 -14.32 10.32 13.63
CA GLY A 282 -15.33 10.94 12.77
C GLY A 282 -15.49 10.20 11.44
N PHE A 283 -14.38 9.77 10.83
CA PHE A 283 -14.42 8.98 9.60
C PHE A 283 -15.10 7.63 9.78
N ILE A 284 -14.74 6.87 10.81
CA ILE A 284 -15.31 5.54 11.06
C ILE A 284 -16.80 5.65 11.41
N GLU A 285 -17.19 6.61 12.23
CA GLU A 285 -18.56 6.81 12.70
C GLU A 285 -19.51 7.26 11.59
N HIS A 286 -19.03 8.06 10.63
CA HIS A 286 -19.91 8.72 9.67
C HIS A 286 -19.71 8.31 8.21
N PHE A 287 -18.56 7.71 7.85
CA PHE A 287 -18.21 7.43 6.46
C PHE A 287 -17.89 5.97 6.17
N PHE A 288 -17.48 5.18 7.16
CA PHE A 288 -17.21 3.76 6.94
C PHE A 288 -18.50 2.93 6.99
N GLN A 289 -19.03 2.60 5.81
CA GLN A 289 -20.39 2.07 5.64
C GLN A 289 -20.59 0.62 6.11
N CYS A 290 -19.54 -0.14 6.45
CA CYS A 290 -19.72 -1.46 7.09
C CYS A 290 -20.11 -1.29 8.56
N THR A 291 -21.39 -1.48 8.89
CA THR A 291 -21.94 -1.23 10.24
C THR A 291 -21.21 -2.04 11.31
N GLU A 292 -21.11 -3.35 11.13
CA GLU A 292 -20.44 -4.25 12.09
C GLU A 292 -18.95 -3.93 12.24
N CYS A 293 -18.29 -3.58 11.15
CA CYS A 293 -16.87 -3.21 11.18
C CYS A 293 -16.66 -1.89 11.93
N SER A 294 -17.52 -0.90 11.67
CA SER A 294 -17.50 0.41 12.31
C SER A 294 -17.75 0.29 13.82
N GLU A 295 -18.77 -0.47 14.23
CA GLU A 295 -19.07 -0.72 15.65
C GLU A 295 -17.88 -1.33 16.40
N HIS A 296 -17.28 -2.39 15.86
CA HIS A 296 -16.10 -2.99 16.45
C HIS A 296 -14.91 -2.02 16.53
N PHE A 297 -14.71 -1.19 15.52
CA PHE A 297 -13.60 -0.24 15.51
C PHE A 297 -13.84 0.93 16.47
N LEU A 298 -15.09 1.39 16.60
CA LEU A 298 -15.49 2.42 17.56
C LEU A 298 -15.31 1.95 19.01
N GLN A 299 -15.49 0.65 19.29
CA GLN A 299 -15.15 0.06 20.59
C GLN A 299 -13.65 0.21 20.88
N LEU A 300 -12.78 -0.15 19.93
CA LEU A 300 -11.32 0.05 20.08
C LEU A 300 -10.95 1.52 20.29
N LEU A 301 -11.62 2.45 19.58
CA LEU A 301 -11.44 3.88 19.77
C LEU A 301 -11.97 4.38 21.12
N GLY A 302 -12.95 3.72 21.73
CA GLY A 302 -13.53 4.07 23.03
C GLY A 302 -12.62 3.73 24.21
N ASP A 303 -11.59 2.90 24.01
CA ASP A 303 -10.69 2.47 25.07
C ASP A 303 -9.77 3.58 25.58
N LYS A 304 -9.37 3.48 26.86
CA LYS A 304 -8.44 4.43 27.50
C LYS A 304 -7.12 4.61 26.73
N ALA A 305 -6.66 3.56 26.04
CA ALA A 305 -5.45 3.61 25.24
C ALA A 305 -5.57 4.56 24.04
N ALA A 306 -6.75 4.72 23.46
CA ALA A 306 -6.99 5.66 22.37
C ALA A 306 -6.92 7.13 22.86
N ALA A 307 -7.42 7.41 24.06
CA ALA A 307 -7.38 8.74 24.67
C ALA A 307 -5.95 9.20 25.04
N ALA A 308 -5.01 8.26 25.20
CA ALA A 308 -3.62 8.54 25.53
C ALA A 308 -2.73 8.87 24.32
N VAL A 309 -3.25 8.75 23.08
CA VAL A 309 -2.48 9.02 21.86
C VAL A 309 -2.30 10.52 21.67
N GLN A 310 -1.04 10.98 21.67
CA GLN A 310 -0.69 12.40 21.53
C GLN A 310 0.32 12.63 20.40
N SER A 311 1.33 11.77 20.29
CA SER A 311 2.38 11.88 19.28
C SER A 311 2.13 11.03 18.04
N ARG A 312 2.91 11.28 16.98
CA ARG A 312 2.98 10.43 15.78
C ARG A 312 3.37 8.99 16.11
N GLU A 313 4.32 8.81 17.00
CA GLU A 313 4.79 7.50 17.45
C GLU A 313 3.68 6.73 18.18
N ASP A 314 2.89 7.42 19.01
CA ASP A 314 1.73 6.83 19.68
C ASP A 314 0.64 6.45 18.69
N ALA A 315 0.36 7.31 17.71
CA ALA A 315 -0.66 7.05 16.68
C ALA A 315 -0.30 5.83 15.84
N ALA A 316 0.96 5.74 15.38
CA ALA A 316 1.46 4.59 14.64
C ALA A 316 1.37 3.30 15.48
N LEU A 317 1.79 3.35 16.75
CA LEU A 317 1.78 2.19 17.62
C LEU A 317 0.35 1.76 18.01
N TRP A 318 -0.56 2.70 18.25
CA TRP A 318 -1.96 2.41 18.54
C TRP A 318 -2.65 1.77 17.34
N MET A 319 -2.49 2.35 16.13
CA MET A 319 -3.03 1.76 14.90
C MET A 319 -2.54 0.33 14.69
N TRP A 320 -1.25 0.07 14.96
CA TRP A 320 -0.67 -1.26 14.87
C TRP A 320 -1.27 -2.25 15.87
N ARG A 321 -1.41 -1.87 17.15
CA ARG A 321 -2.02 -2.72 18.18
C ARG A 321 -3.46 -3.05 17.82
N SER A 322 -4.25 -2.04 17.45
CA SER A 322 -5.65 -2.19 17.05
C SER A 322 -5.80 -3.10 15.83
N HIS A 323 -4.96 -2.93 14.81
CA HIS A 323 -5.00 -3.79 13.63
C HIS A 323 -4.62 -5.25 13.97
N ASN A 324 -3.65 -5.48 14.85
CA ASN A 324 -3.30 -6.83 15.30
C ASN A 324 -4.37 -7.50 16.16
N ALA A 325 -5.10 -6.72 16.97
CA ALA A 325 -6.27 -7.24 17.69
C ALA A 325 -7.36 -7.69 16.71
N VAL A 326 -7.62 -6.89 15.65
CA VAL A 326 -8.53 -7.26 14.56
C VAL A 326 -8.02 -8.52 13.82
N ASN A 327 -6.72 -8.62 13.52
CA ASN A 327 -6.14 -9.81 12.89
C ASN A 327 -6.33 -11.07 13.75
N ALA A 328 -6.16 -10.98 15.07
CA ALA A 328 -6.37 -12.11 15.97
C ALA A 328 -7.83 -12.59 15.94
N ARG A 329 -8.79 -11.66 16.06
CA ARG A 329 -10.22 -11.98 15.98
C ARG A 329 -10.60 -12.60 14.65
N LEU A 330 -10.22 -11.95 13.54
CA LEU A 330 -10.54 -12.42 12.19
C LEU A 330 -9.87 -13.76 11.87
N ALA A 331 -8.66 -14.04 12.38
CA ALA A 331 -8.02 -15.35 12.20
C ALA A 331 -8.88 -16.49 12.75
N GLU A 332 -9.52 -16.27 13.90
CA GLU A 332 -10.40 -17.26 14.52
C GLU A 332 -11.73 -17.39 13.75
N GLU A 333 -12.36 -16.26 13.41
CA GLU A 333 -13.63 -16.22 12.67
C GLU A 333 -13.51 -16.83 11.27
N GLU A 334 -12.50 -16.42 10.49
CA GLU A 334 -12.25 -16.92 9.14
C GLU A 334 -11.93 -18.42 9.15
N LYS A 335 -11.21 -18.91 10.18
CA LYS A 335 -10.96 -20.34 10.35
C LYS A 335 -12.23 -21.13 10.66
N LYS A 336 -13.10 -20.61 11.53
CA LYS A 336 -14.39 -21.25 11.87
C LYS A 336 -15.32 -21.33 10.65
N ARG A 337 -15.29 -20.31 9.79
CA ARG A 337 -16.20 -20.19 8.63
C ARG A 337 -15.63 -20.77 7.33
N GLY A 338 -14.30 -20.91 7.22
CA GLY A 338 -13.65 -21.32 5.97
C GLY A 338 -13.67 -20.21 4.90
N GLU A 339 -13.86 -18.96 5.31
CA GLU A 339 -14.12 -17.82 4.42
C GLU A 339 -12.91 -16.85 4.29
N GLY A 340 -11.77 -17.16 4.91
CA GLY A 340 -10.56 -16.34 4.79
C GLY A 340 -9.95 -16.35 3.39
N ASP A 341 -9.12 -15.35 3.08
CA ASP A 341 -8.31 -15.37 1.87
C ASP A 341 -7.20 -16.43 2.03
N PRO A 342 -7.19 -17.52 1.23
CA PRO A 342 -6.27 -18.64 1.42
C PRO A 342 -4.79 -18.26 1.25
N PHE A 343 -4.48 -17.19 0.51
CA PHE A 343 -3.11 -16.76 0.27
C PHE A 343 -2.65 -15.69 1.26
N TYR A 344 -3.57 -15.11 2.02
CA TYR A 344 -3.31 -14.01 2.95
C TYR A 344 -3.98 -14.26 4.31
N PRO A 345 -3.58 -15.33 5.04
CA PRO A 345 -4.11 -15.60 6.37
C PRO A 345 -3.81 -14.45 7.32
N LYS A 346 -4.74 -14.19 8.25
CA LYS A 346 -4.54 -13.16 9.30
C LYS A 346 -3.46 -13.61 10.26
N LEU A 347 -2.40 -12.82 10.37
CA LEU A 347 -1.25 -13.09 11.23
C LEU A 347 -0.99 -11.89 12.13
N GLN A 348 -0.32 -12.16 13.25
CA GLN A 348 0.28 -11.11 14.08
C GLN A 348 1.46 -10.49 13.33
N TRP A 349 1.34 -9.22 12.95
CA TRP A 349 2.24 -8.50 12.05
C TRP A 349 3.03 -7.41 12.79
N PRO A 350 4.30 -7.10 12.44
CA PRO A 350 5.10 -7.78 11.42
C PRO A 350 5.49 -9.20 11.84
N THR A 351 5.67 -10.05 10.84
CA THR A 351 6.22 -11.39 11.05
C THR A 351 7.70 -11.30 11.48
N PRO A 352 8.27 -12.34 12.11
CA PRO A 352 9.69 -12.35 12.48
C PRO A 352 10.62 -12.13 11.28
N GLU A 353 10.22 -12.57 10.09
CA GLU A 353 10.98 -12.41 8.85
C GLU A 353 11.04 -10.94 8.42
N LEU A 354 9.96 -10.19 8.64
CA LEU A 354 9.88 -8.76 8.31
C LEU A 354 10.60 -7.89 9.34
N CYS A 355 10.46 -8.22 10.63
CA CYS A 355 11.11 -7.49 11.70
C CYS A 355 11.55 -8.42 12.84
N PRO A 356 12.75 -9.03 12.74
CA PRO A 356 13.28 -9.90 13.78
C PRO A 356 13.41 -9.20 15.13
N LEU A 357 13.79 -7.91 15.13
CA LEU A 357 13.96 -7.13 16.37
C LEU A 357 12.64 -6.68 17.01
N CYS A 358 11.53 -6.75 16.28
CA CYS A 358 10.21 -6.39 16.81
C CYS A 358 9.71 -7.41 17.84
N ARG A 359 10.27 -8.63 17.87
CA ARG A 359 9.98 -9.63 18.89
C ARG A 359 11.14 -9.69 19.88
N ALA A 360 10.83 -9.63 21.17
CA ALA A 360 11.83 -9.79 22.21
C ALA A 360 12.44 -11.20 22.11
N PRO A 361 13.75 -11.37 22.44
CA PRO A 361 14.32 -12.69 22.58
C PRO A 361 13.57 -13.42 23.69
N LEU A 362 13.01 -14.60 23.40
CA LEU A 362 12.45 -15.48 24.42
C LEU A 362 13.55 -15.74 25.46
N LEU A 363 13.40 -15.21 26.68
CA LEU A 363 14.16 -15.71 27.82
C LEU A 363 13.81 -17.20 27.94
N ARG A 364 14.84 -18.04 28.09
CA ARG A 364 14.78 -19.49 27.91
C ARG A 364 13.77 -20.24 28.79
N ASP A 365 13.16 -19.58 29.77
CA ASP A 365 12.33 -20.20 30.80
C ASP A 365 10.96 -19.51 31.00
N ALA A 366 10.45 -18.79 30.00
CA ALA A 366 9.08 -18.27 30.04
C ALA A 366 8.10 -19.27 29.40
N GLU A 367 7.05 -19.64 30.15
CA GLU A 367 5.81 -20.29 29.67
C GLU A 367 5.33 -19.66 28.34
N PRO A 368 4.53 -20.36 27.50
CA PRO A 368 4.05 -19.84 26.22
C PRO A 368 3.04 -18.70 26.44
N ALA A 369 3.54 -17.53 26.82
CA ALA A 369 2.83 -16.27 26.84
C ALA A 369 2.97 -15.58 25.46
N GLU A 370 2.03 -14.67 25.18
CA GLU A 370 1.95 -13.86 23.97
C GLU A 370 3.33 -13.42 23.42
N PRO A 371 3.50 -13.32 22.09
CA PRO A 371 4.75 -12.85 21.51
C PRO A 371 5.13 -11.50 22.12
N GLN A 372 6.19 -11.49 22.92
CA GLN A 372 6.61 -10.29 23.62
C GLN A 372 7.14 -9.28 22.59
N TRP A 373 6.38 -8.21 22.34
CA TRP A 373 6.73 -7.19 21.37
C TRP A 373 7.72 -6.18 21.95
N ASN A 374 8.73 -5.81 21.16
CA ASN A 374 9.57 -4.65 21.44
C ASN A 374 8.93 -3.41 20.82
N ALA A 375 8.18 -2.66 21.62
CA ALA A 375 7.43 -1.49 21.16
C ALA A 375 8.30 -0.45 20.43
N GLY A 376 9.53 -0.21 20.89
CA GLY A 376 10.43 0.75 20.24
C GLY A 376 10.87 0.31 18.83
N GLU A 377 11.18 -0.98 18.67
CA GLU A 377 11.53 -1.54 17.35
C GLU A 377 10.31 -1.61 16.42
N VAL A 378 9.14 -1.94 16.96
CA VAL A 378 7.87 -1.90 16.23
C VAL A 378 7.59 -0.50 15.72
N THR A 379 7.62 0.53 16.58
CA THR A 379 7.39 1.91 16.16
C THR A 379 8.37 2.33 15.05
N ARG A 380 9.67 2.00 15.20
CA ARG A 380 10.67 2.32 14.18
C ARG A 380 10.43 1.58 12.86
N PHE A 381 9.97 0.33 12.93
CA PHE A 381 9.58 -0.43 11.76
C PHE A 381 8.36 0.20 11.06
N LEU A 382 7.31 0.54 11.81
CA LEU A 382 6.09 1.16 11.30
C LEU A 382 6.37 2.47 10.58
N LEU A 383 7.07 3.40 11.25
CA LEU A 383 7.42 4.69 10.65
C LEU A 383 8.21 4.49 9.35
N ARG A 384 9.18 3.57 9.31
CA ARG A 384 9.93 3.29 8.08
C ARG A 384 9.07 2.64 7.00
N HIS A 385 8.24 1.66 7.36
CA HIS A 385 7.42 0.92 6.41
C HIS A 385 6.42 1.83 5.69
N TYR A 386 5.85 2.80 6.41
CA TYR A 386 4.82 3.69 5.89
C TYR A 386 5.35 5.04 5.38
N THR A 387 6.57 5.49 5.72
CA THR A 387 7.12 6.78 5.25
C THR A 387 8.24 6.67 4.21
N ALA A 388 8.88 5.50 4.06
CA ALA A 388 10.04 5.38 3.18
C ALA A 388 9.63 5.29 1.70
N ALA A 389 10.34 6.01 0.83
CA ALA A 389 10.14 5.98 -0.62
C ALA A 389 10.49 4.60 -1.22
N PRO A 390 9.78 4.14 -2.26
CA PRO A 390 10.03 2.85 -2.92
C PRO A 390 11.50 2.65 -3.29
N GLY A 391 12.17 1.64 -2.73
CA GLY A 391 13.52 1.23 -3.16
C GLY A 391 14.59 1.05 -2.07
N LEU A 392 14.29 1.34 -0.79
CA LEU A 392 15.22 1.09 0.31
C LEU A 392 15.14 -0.40 0.75
N LYS A 393 16.11 -1.23 0.34
CA LYS A 393 16.14 -2.66 0.70
C LYS A 393 16.32 -2.86 2.22
N LEU A 394 15.40 -3.61 2.83
CA LEU A 394 15.49 -4.11 4.20
C LEU A 394 16.70 -5.07 4.32
N GLN A 395 17.76 -4.67 5.04
CA GLN A 395 18.83 -5.59 5.45
C GLN A 395 18.87 -5.66 6.99
N TRP A 396 18.45 -6.79 7.53
CA TRP A 396 18.70 -7.15 8.92
C TRP A 396 20.03 -7.90 9.01
N PRO A 397 20.96 -7.53 9.91
CA PRO A 397 22.23 -8.22 10.04
C PRO A 397 22.01 -9.63 10.61
N HIS A 398 22.47 -10.65 9.89
CA HIS A 398 22.46 -12.04 10.34
C HIS A 398 23.30 -12.23 11.62
N SER A 399 22.74 -13.02 12.53
CA SER A 399 23.32 -13.80 13.64
C SER A 399 24.76 -13.47 14.07
N VAL A 400 24.89 -12.78 15.21
CA VAL A 400 26.17 -12.57 15.91
C VAL A 400 26.65 -13.90 16.52
N LYS A 401 27.79 -14.42 16.04
CA LYS A 401 28.60 -15.39 16.80
C LYS A 401 29.45 -14.64 17.82
N LYS A 402 29.46 -15.15 19.06
CA LYS A 402 30.19 -14.62 20.22
C LYS A 402 31.72 -14.60 20.01
N ALA A 403 32.36 -13.48 20.35
CA ALA A 403 33.73 -13.35 20.85
C ALA A 403 33.75 -12.05 21.70
N GLY A 404 34.38 -11.89 22.86
CA GLY A 404 35.52 -12.57 23.47
C GLY A 404 36.61 -11.54 23.77
N HIS A 405 36.58 -10.96 24.99
CA HIS A 405 37.66 -10.29 25.76
C HIS A 405 38.38 -8.99 25.31
N ALA A 406 38.18 -7.96 26.15
CA ALA A 406 39.08 -6.95 26.77
C ALA A 406 40.51 -6.62 26.25
N TRP A 407 40.83 -5.32 26.13
CA TRP A 407 41.92 -4.63 26.89
C TRP A 407 41.86 -3.08 26.77
N GLY A 408 42.38 -2.37 27.78
CA GLY A 408 42.36 -0.91 27.90
C GLY A 408 43.72 -0.21 27.71
N GLY A 409 43.75 1.13 27.80
CA GLY A 409 45.00 1.91 27.95
C GLY A 409 45.09 3.28 27.22
N ARG A 410 44.60 4.32 27.91
CA ARG A 410 44.86 5.80 27.85
C ARG A 410 45.71 6.49 26.75
N LYS A 411 45.03 7.51 26.15
CA LYS A 411 45.33 8.96 25.98
C LYS A 411 46.54 9.46 25.15
N HIS A 412 46.22 10.13 24.03
CA HIS A 412 46.73 11.47 23.68
C HIS A 412 45.63 12.30 22.98
N LEU A 413 45.51 13.57 23.38
CA LEU A 413 44.52 14.56 22.91
C LEU A 413 44.85 15.05 21.50
N ALA A 414 43.95 14.79 20.55
CA ALA A 414 43.71 15.60 19.36
C ALA A 414 42.20 15.60 19.11
N ARG A 415 41.64 16.78 18.82
CA ARG A 415 40.21 17.00 18.54
C ARG A 415 39.69 15.95 17.55
N ARG A 416 38.84 15.04 18.02
CA ARG A 416 38.26 13.95 17.22
C ARG A 416 36.78 13.84 17.56
N ALA A 417 35.93 13.99 16.55
CA ALA A 417 34.63 13.34 16.56
C ALA A 417 34.86 11.85 16.82
N VAL A 418 34.10 11.27 17.75
CA VAL A 418 34.21 9.87 18.12
C VAL A 418 33.78 9.03 16.92
N VAL A 419 34.74 8.56 16.14
CA VAL A 419 34.54 7.51 15.13
C VAL A 419 34.79 6.18 15.85
N ALA A 420 33.71 5.48 16.19
CA ALA A 420 33.78 4.11 16.69
C ALA A 420 33.80 3.13 15.51
N THR A 421 34.75 2.21 15.60
CA THR A 421 35.18 1.23 14.61
C THR A 421 34.13 0.15 14.30
N SER A 422 34.29 -0.40 13.10
CA SER A 422 33.67 -1.59 12.51
C SER A 422 32.82 -2.47 13.44
N HIS A 423 31.54 -2.62 13.08
CA HIS A 423 30.56 -3.67 13.48
C HIS A 423 29.41 -3.33 14.47
N ALA A 424 28.94 -2.07 14.58
CA ALA A 424 27.52 -1.67 14.84
C ALA A 424 27.38 -0.12 14.87
N PRO A 425 26.17 0.46 15.10
CA PRO A 425 25.35 1.26 14.17
C PRO A 425 25.87 2.66 13.74
N ARG A 426 25.41 3.10 12.56
CA ARG A 426 25.87 4.25 11.75
C ARG A 426 25.33 5.61 12.25
N TYR A 427 25.91 6.12 13.33
CA TYR A 427 25.58 7.46 13.85
C TYR A 427 26.80 8.38 13.86
N VAL A 428 26.63 9.62 13.43
CA VAL A 428 27.61 10.69 13.64
C VAL A 428 27.02 11.69 14.61
N GLN A 429 27.60 11.80 15.81
CA GLN A 429 27.20 12.80 16.79
C GLN A 429 27.97 14.10 16.52
N ALA A 430 27.26 15.16 16.18
CA ALA A 430 27.86 16.49 16.08
C ALA A 430 28.14 17.07 17.47
N GLU A 431 29.07 18.03 17.57
CA GLU A 431 29.51 18.64 18.85
C GLU A 431 28.38 19.23 19.71
N ARG A 432 27.21 19.52 19.12
CA ARG A 432 26.01 20.02 19.82
C ARG A 432 25.00 18.94 20.22
N GLY A 433 25.41 17.67 20.20
CA GLY A 433 24.56 16.54 20.62
C GLY A 433 23.54 16.07 19.57
N HIS A 434 23.52 16.67 18.37
CA HIS A 434 22.69 16.19 17.27
C HIS A 434 23.25 14.88 16.70
N LEU A 435 22.38 13.88 16.56
CA LEU A 435 22.72 12.57 16.03
C LEU A 435 22.28 12.48 14.57
N PHE A 436 23.24 12.37 13.66
CA PHE A 436 22.98 12.20 12.24
C PHE A 436 23.07 10.72 11.87
N THR A 437 22.10 10.26 11.09
CA THR A 437 22.06 8.89 10.57
C THR A 437 22.45 8.89 9.11
N PHE A 438 23.28 7.93 8.72
CA PHE A 438 23.72 7.81 7.34
C PHE A 438 23.62 6.36 6.89
N ASP A 439 23.30 6.18 5.60
CA ASP A 439 23.30 4.86 4.98
C ASP A 439 24.66 4.21 5.12
N LYS A 440 25.78 4.91 4.95
CA LYS A 440 27.14 4.44 5.27
C LYS A 440 27.97 5.61 5.78
N VAL A 441 28.82 5.35 6.77
CA VAL A 441 29.84 6.30 7.23
C VAL A 441 31.19 5.66 6.96
N LEU A 442 31.99 6.32 6.13
CA LEU A 442 33.32 5.86 5.75
C LEU A 442 34.36 6.69 6.52
N GLY A 443 35.25 6.01 7.23
CA GLY A 443 36.33 6.63 7.99
C GLY A 443 37.50 7.03 7.08
N ASP A 444 38.45 7.76 7.65
CA ASP A 444 39.70 8.21 7.01
C ASP A 444 40.59 7.06 6.49
N ALA A 445 40.45 5.86 7.03
CA ALA A 445 41.12 4.65 6.56
C ALA A 445 40.46 3.97 5.34
N SER A 446 39.31 4.47 4.87
CA SER A 446 38.56 3.83 3.77
C SER A 446 39.25 4.05 2.44
N THR A 447 39.40 2.99 1.65
CA THR A 447 39.99 3.06 0.31
C THR A 447 38.97 3.50 -0.75
N GLN A 448 39.44 3.85 -1.95
CA GLN A 448 38.56 4.15 -3.09
C GLN A 448 37.69 2.95 -3.50
N GLU A 449 38.19 1.73 -3.27
CA GLU A 449 37.42 0.51 -3.51
C GLU A 449 36.32 0.32 -2.47
N ASP A 450 36.58 0.65 -1.21
CA ASP A 450 35.57 0.65 -0.16
C ASP A 450 34.47 1.68 -0.45
N VAL A 451 34.86 2.88 -0.91
CA VAL A 451 33.92 3.94 -1.31
C VAL A 451 33.04 3.47 -2.47
N HIS A 452 33.64 2.90 -3.51
CA HIS A 452 32.92 2.35 -4.67
C HIS A 452 31.95 1.24 -4.27
N THR A 453 32.44 0.26 -3.50
CA THR A 453 31.65 -0.89 -3.02
C THR A 453 30.52 -0.44 -2.11
N ALA A 454 30.79 0.57 -1.28
CA ALA A 454 29.84 1.14 -0.37
C ALA A 454 28.68 1.84 -1.09
N THR A 455 28.96 2.55 -2.17
CA THR A 455 28.02 3.53 -2.75
C THR A 455 27.34 3.05 -4.04
N VAL A 456 28.09 2.46 -4.97
CA VAL A 456 27.61 2.28 -6.36
C VAL A 456 27.74 0.87 -6.91
N HIS A 457 28.21 -0.11 -6.15
CA HIS A 457 28.43 -1.49 -6.65
C HIS A 457 27.20 -2.13 -7.32
N GLY A 458 25.99 -1.74 -6.92
CA GLY A 458 24.73 -2.23 -7.50
C GLY A 458 24.32 -1.53 -8.80
N ILE A 459 24.94 -0.40 -9.16
CA ILE A 459 24.50 0.47 -10.26
C ILE A 459 24.48 -0.26 -11.61
N LYS A 460 25.38 -1.24 -11.79
CA LYS A 460 25.43 -2.08 -12.98
C LYS A 460 24.14 -2.87 -13.20
N GLN A 461 23.55 -3.45 -12.16
CA GLN A 461 22.30 -4.22 -12.29
C GLN A 461 21.11 -3.34 -12.64
N ASP A 462 21.09 -2.11 -12.13
CA ASP A 462 20.01 -1.16 -12.39
C ASP A 462 20.13 -0.58 -13.80
N LEU A 463 21.36 -0.24 -14.25
CA LEU A 463 21.63 0.16 -15.63
C LEU A 463 21.27 -0.96 -16.62
N CYS A 464 21.57 -2.24 -16.31
CA CYS A 464 21.18 -3.39 -17.13
C CYS A 464 19.66 -3.59 -17.24
N LYS A 465 18.88 -3.05 -16.29
CA LYS A 465 17.41 -3.07 -16.32
C LYS A 465 16.82 -1.83 -17.02
N GLY A 466 17.66 -0.99 -17.61
CA GLY A 466 17.22 0.25 -18.27
C GLY A 466 16.92 1.40 -17.29
N VAL A 467 17.40 1.33 -16.04
CA VAL A 467 17.21 2.39 -15.04
C VAL A 467 18.31 3.43 -15.20
N ASN A 468 17.92 4.70 -15.35
CA ASN A 468 18.86 5.82 -15.33
C ASN A 468 19.44 6.01 -13.93
N ALA A 469 20.76 6.11 -13.81
CA ALA A 469 21.44 6.28 -12.52
C ALA A 469 22.31 7.55 -12.50
N SER A 470 22.25 8.28 -11.39
CA SER A 470 23.04 9.49 -11.13
C SER A 470 23.76 9.39 -9.79
N VAL A 471 25.05 9.72 -9.76
CA VAL A 471 25.87 9.75 -8.54
C VAL A 471 26.33 11.18 -8.30
N VAL A 472 26.03 11.71 -7.11
CA VAL A 472 26.37 13.08 -6.72
C VAL A 472 27.22 13.06 -5.45
N ALA A 473 28.38 13.73 -5.49
CA ALA A 473 29.20 13.98 -4.30
C ALA A 473 29.12 15.46 -3.91
N TYR A 474 28.72 15.75 -2.67
CA TYR A 474 28.53 17.10 -2.15
C TYR A 474 29.25 17.30 -0.80
N GLY A 475 29.53 18.55 -0.44
CA GLY A 475 30.34 18.90 0.74
C GLY A 475 31.22 20.13 0.52
N GLN A 476 31.81 20.67 1.58
CA GLN A 476 32.68 21.86 1.50
C GLN A 476 33.93 21.65 0.63
N THR A 477 34.49 22.71 0.06
CA THR A 477 35.73 22.63 -0.73
C THR A 477 36.87 22.00 0.08
N GLY A 478 37.67 21.13 -0.56
CA GLY A 478 38.73 20.36 0.11
C GLY A 478 38.29 19.08 0.80
N SER A 479 36.99 18.77 0.89
CA SER A 479 36.47 17.56 1.55
C SER A 479 36.62 16.25 0.77
N GLY A 480 37.44 16.22 -0.30
CA GLY A 480 37.70 15.00 -1.07
C GLY A 480 36.67 14.61 -2.13
N LYS A 481 35.63 15.42 -2.45
CA LYS A 481 34.59 15.09 -3.46
C LYS A 481 35.14 14.63 -4.81
N THR A 482 36.03 15.42 -5.41
CA THR A 482 36.65 15.11 -6.72
C THR A 482 37.53 13.87 -6.63
N HIS A 483 38.23 13.71 -5.50
CA HIS A 483 39.01 12.51 -5.23
C HIS A 483 38.12 11.28 -5.15
N SER A 484 36.97 11.32 -4.46
CA SER A 484 36.03 10.19 -4.41
C SER A 484 35.37 9.86 -5.76
N LEU A 485 35.00 10.87 -6.55
CA LEU A 485 34.35 10.64 -7.84
C LEU A 485 35.31 10.14 -8.91
N PHE A 486 36.50 10.74 -9.05
CA PHE A 486 37.43 10.45 -10.14
C PHE A 486 38.72 9.77 -9.68
N GLY A 487 39.21 10.12 -8.49
CA GLY A 487 40.47 9.58 -7.95
C GLY A 487 41.68 9.98 -8.80
N ASP A 488 42.76 9.22 -8.66
CA ASP A 488 43.93 9.34 -9.52
C ASP A 488 43.83 8.33 -10.69
N LEU A 489 43.63 8.86 -11.91
CA LEU A 489 43.46 8.08 -13.13
C LEU A 489 44.76 7.43 -13.63
N SER A 490 45.92 7.80 -13.08
CA SER A 490 47.21 7.19 -13.43
C SER A 490 47.46 5.87 -12.68
N SER A 491 46.66 5.58 -11.64
CA SER A 491 46.82 4.41 -10.78
C SER A 491 45.49 3.67 -10.59
N LYS A 492 45.41 2.43 -11.10
CA LYS A 492 44.22 1.56 -11.00
C LYS A 492 43.71 1.33 -9.57
N HIS A 493 44.58 1.46 -8.57
CA HIS A 493 44.22 1.29 -7.17
C HIS A 493 43.62 2.57 -6.55
N LEU A 494 43.94 3.74 -7.11
CA LEU A 494 43.51 5.05 -6.61
C LEU A 494 42.42 5.70 -7.46
N GLU A 495 42.00 5.07 -8.54
CA GLU A 495 40.81 5.44 -9.32
C GLU A 495 39.57 5.54 -8.43
N GLY A 496 38.74 6.55 -8.65
CA GLY A 496 37.49 6.80 -7.92
C GLY A 496 36.29 6.07 -8.51
N ILE A 497 35.09 6.52 -8.13
CA ILE A 497 33.80 5.90 -8.51
C ILE A 497 33.60 5.81 -10.03
N VAL A 498 33.75 6.92 -10.75
CA VAL A 498 33.42 7.04 -12.19
C VAL A 498 34.25 6.10 -13.07
N PRO A 499 35.60 6.09 -13.03
CA PRO A 499 36.40 5.18 -13.86
C PRO A 499 36.16 3.70 -13.53
N ARG A 500 35.87 3.36 -12.27
CA ARG A 500 35.56 1.98 -11.85
C ARG A 500 34.24 1.49 -12.43
N VAL A 501 33.18 2.29 -12.34
CA VAL A 501 31.88 1.96 -12.95
C VAL A 501 32.01 1.84 -14.47
N ALA A 502 32.72 2.76 -15.12
CA ALA A 502 32.97 2.70 -16.56
C ALA A 502 33.67 1.38 -16.96
N ARG A 503 34.66 0.94 -16.18
CA ARG A 503 35.34 -0.36 -16.37
C ARG A 503 34.42 -1.55 -16.12
N GLU A 504 33.56 -1.50 -15.11
CA GLU A 504 32.60 -2.57 -14.83
C GLU A 504 31.53 -2.74 -15.92
N LEU A 505 31.16 -1.64 -16.58
CA LEU A 505 30.25 -1.62 -17.72
C LEU A 505 30.93 -2.11 -19.00
N THR A 506 32.16 -1.67 -19.25
CA THR A 506 32.94 -2.02 -20.46
C THR A 506 33.60 -3.40 -20.39
N GLY A 507 33.83 -3.97 -19.20
CA GLY A 507 34.42 -5.30 -18.99
C GLY A 507 33.48 -6.49 -19.27
N SER A 508 32.41 -6.29 -20.03
CA SER A 508 31.35 -7.26 -20.34
C SER A 508 31.63 -8.09 -21.62
N GLU A 509 32.91 -8.36 -21.92
CA GLU A 509 33.32 -9.22 -23.05
C GLU A 509 33.11 -10.73 -22.80
N ARG A 510 32.92 -11.15 -21.54
CA ARG A 510 32.58 -12.54 -21.20
C ARG A 510 31.07 -12.72 -21.07
N GLN A 511 30.51 -13.42 -22.05
CA GLN A 511 29.08 -13.68 -22.31
C GLN A 511 28.31 -14.42 -21.21
N ASP A 512 28.89 -14.71 -20.06
CA ASP A 512 28.27 -15.60 -19.07
C ASP A 512 27.30 -14.86 -18.11
N ARG A 513 27.13 -13.54 -18.25
CA ARG A 513 26.31 -12.70 -17.34
C ARG A 513 25.62 -11.48 -17.98
N THR A 514 25.06 -11.59 -19.17
CA THR A 514 24.16 -10.56 -19.72
C THR A 514 22.69 -10.99 -19.62
N CYS A 515 21.84 -10.15 -19.03
CA CYS A 515 20.43 -10.41 -18.73
C CYS A 515 19.48 -10.31 -19.96
N ALA A 516 19.94 -10.66 -21.15
CA ALA A 516 19.15 -10.54 -22.38
C ALA A 516 19.06 -11.90 -23.09
N ASP A 517 17.84 -12.41 -23.27
CA ASP A 517 17.57 -13.62 -24.04
C ASP A 517 17.06 -13.28 -25.46
N GLY A 518 17.50 -14.06 -26.45
CA GLY A 518 16.97 -14.03 -27.83
C GLY A 518 17.54 -12.94 -28.75
N LEU A 519 16.75 -12.55 -29.77
CA LEU A 519 17.12 -11.61 -30.85
C LEU A 519 17.66 -10.26 -30.34
N THR A 520 17.21 -9.82 -29.17
CA THR A 520 17.66 -8.59 -28.49
C THR A 520 19.11 -8.67 -28.02
N ALA A 521 19.62 -9.87 -27.73
CA ALA A 521 21.03 -10.09 -27.34
C ALA A 521 21.98 -9.95 -28.54
N ASP A 522 21.54 -10.34 -29.74
CA ASP A 522 22.31 -10.14 -30.97
C ASP A 522 22.35 -8.68 -31.41
N GLU A 523 21.23 -7.98 -31.24
CA GLU A 523 21.16 -6.54 -31.49
C GLU A 523 22.05 -5.76 -30.50
N GLY A 524 21.98 -6.09 -29.21
CA GLY A 524 22.86 -5.53 -28.17
C GLY A 524 24.35 -5.85 -28.40
N ARG A 525 24.69 -7.05 -28.89
CA ARG A 525 26.06 -7.40 -29.31
C ARG A 525 26.56 -6.48 -30.42
N MET A 526 25.73 -6.21 -31.42
CA MET A 526 26.12 -5.36 -32.55
C MET A 526 26.25 -3.88 -32.15
N ILE A 527 25.37 -3.39 -31.28
CA ILE A 527 25.44 -2.04 -30.72
C ILE A 527 26.72 -1.86 -29.88
N ASN A 528 26.97 -2.75 -28.92
CA ASN A 528 28.15 -2.66 -28.05
C ASN A 528 29.46 -2.84 -28.81
N ARG A 529 29.48 -3.68 -29.86
CA ARG A 529 30.64 -3.81 -30.76
C ARG A 529 30.92 -2.50 -31.51
N SER A 530 29.87 -1.82 -31.97
CA SER A 530 30.01 -0.54 -32.67
C SER A 530 30.47 0.61 -31.75
N LEU A 531 29.98 0.64 -30.50
CA LEU A 531 30.39 1.61 -29.48
C LEU A 531 31.82 1.36 -28.97
N SER A 532 32.22 0.10 -28.82
CA SER A 532 33.59 -0.24 -28.43
C SER A 532 34.59 0.13 -29.53
N ALA A 533 34.25 -0.10 -30.79
CA ALA A 533 35.05 0.35 -31.93
C ALA A 533 35.20 1.89 -31.94
N MET A 534 34.15 2.62 -31.56
CA MET A 534 34.20 4.08 -31.41
C MET A 534 35.12 4.52 -30.25
N GLY A 535 35.04 3.84 -29.10
CA GLY A 535 35.94 4.08 -27.97
C GLY A 535 37.42 3.91 -28.35
N ASN A 536 37.75 2.86 -29.12
CA ASN A 536 39.11 2.63 -29.60
C ASN A 536 39.61 3.75 -30.53
N VAL A 537 38.74 4.28 -31.41
CA VAL A 537 39.06 5.42 -32.27
C VAL A 537 39.32 6.68 -31.44
N VAL A 538 38.51 6.95 -30.42
CA VAL A 538 38.67 8.12 -29.54
C VAL A 538 39.97 8.00 -28.72
N CYS A 539 40.24 6.84 -28.12
CA CYS A 539 41.49 6.62 -27.39
C CYS A 539 42.72 6.78 -28.29
N ALA A 540 42.69 6.24 -29.51
CA ALA A 540 43.76 6.41 -30.49
C ALA A 540 43.93 7.86 -30.97
N LEU A 541 42.85 8.65 -30.99
CA LEU A 541 42.89 10.08 -31.32
C LEU A 541 43.47 10.94 -30.20
N THR A 542 43.29 10.52 -28.94
CA THR A 542 43.77 11.24 -27.76
C THR A 542 45.18 10.81 -27.31
N ASP A 543 45.67 9.67 -27.78
CA ASP A 543 47.04 9.22 -27.50
C ASP A 543 48.02 9.76 -28.55
N ALA A 544 48.88 10.70 -28.12
CA ALA A 544 49.90 11.32 -28.96
C ALA A 544 50.93 10.33 -29.55
N ARG A 545 50.99 9.08 -29.07
CA ARG A 545 51.90 8.03 -29.57
C ARG A 545 51.26 7.10 -30.59
N SER A 546 49.95 7.19 -30.81
CA SER A 546 49.24 6.31 -31.73
C SER A 546 49.45 6.75 -33.18
N THR A 547 49.96 5.85 -34.02
CA THR A 547 50.20 6.10 -35.46
C THR A 547 49.07 5.61 -36.35
N HIS A 548 48.15 4.83 -35.80
CA HIS A 548 47.04 4.23 -36.55
C HIS A 548 45.72 4.43 -35.82
N ILE A 549 44.71 4.92 -36.53
CA ILE A 549 43.36 5.11 -36.01
C ILE A 549 42.42 4.12 -36.71
N PRO A 550 41.77 3.20 -35.98
CA PRO A 550 41.02 2.08 -36.57
C PRO A 550 39.60 2.49 -37.02
N TYR A 551 39.49 3.47 -37.91
CA TYR A 551 38.20 3.96 -38.43
C TYR A 551 37.39 2.92 -39.22
N ARG A 552 37.98 1.77 -39.58
CA ARG A 552 37.35 0.77 -40.45
C ARG A 552 36.57 -0.30 -39.69
N ASP A 553 36.67 -0.33 -38.37
CA ASP A 553 36.20 -1.43 -37.51
C ASP A 553 34.68 -1.49 -37.34
N SER A 554 33.95 -0.40 -37.65
CA SER A 554 32.50 -0.42 -37.75
C SER A 554 32.00 0.61 -38.78
N LYS A 555 30.75 0.46 -39.24
CA LYS A 555 30.13 1.47 -40.13
C LYS A 555 30.08 2.84 -39.46
N LEU A 556 29.86 2.89 -38.14
CA LEU A 556 29.81 4.13 -37.36
C LEU A 556 31.20 4.80 -37.30
N THR A 557 32.28 4.04 -37.12
CA THR A 557 33.63 4.61 -37.09
C THR A 557 34.10 5.09 -38.47
N ARG A 558 33.57 4.54 -39.56
CA ARG A 558 33.79 5.08 -40.91
C ARG A 558 33.11 6.43 -41.13
N VAL A 559 31.97 6.68 -40.50
CA VAL A 559 31.31 8.01 -40.54
C VAL A 559 32.18 9.04 -39.82
N LEU A 560 32.84 8.66 -38.73
CA LEU A 560 33.77 9.53 -38.00
C LEU A 560 35.03 9.89 -38.80
N GLN A 561 35.36 9.13 -39.85
CA GLN A 561 36.44 9.47 -40.79
C GLN A 561 36.08 10.69 -41.67
N ALA A 562 34.78 10.93 -41.92
CA ALA A 562 34.30 11.94 -42.87
C ALA A 562 33.65 13.17 -42.20
N GLY A 563 33.45 13.17 -40.89
CA GLY A 563 32.78 14.23 -40.12
C GLY A 563 33.71 15.09 -39.26
N ALA A 564 33.22 16.28 -38.86
CA ALA A 564 33.90 17.38 -38.18
C ALA A 564 34.56 17.08 -36.80
N LEU A 565 34.68 15.82 -36.38
CA LEU A 565 35.29 15.42 -35.11
C LEU A 565 36.82 15.26 -35.16
N THR A 566 37.43 15.21 -36.35
CA THR A 566 38.90 15.23 -36.49
C THR A 566 39.53 16.57 -36.10
N SER A 567 38.78 17.69 -36.12
CA SER A 567 39.32 18.99 -35.71
C SER A 567 39.23 19.26 -34.20
N LEU A 568 38.32 18.59 -33.48
CA LEU A 568 38.09 18.77 -32.04
C LEU A 568 39.16 18.08 -31.18
N ALA A 569 39.75 16.97 -31.63
CA ALA A 569 40.73 16.22 -30.84
C ALA A 569 42.15 16.84 -30.81
N ARG A 570 42.47 17.79 -31.71
CA ARG A 570 43.80 18.45 -31.72
C ARG A 570 43.90 19.70 -30.84
N HIS A 571 42.81 20.16 -30.25
CA HIS A 571 42.76 21.41 -29.47
C HIS A 571 42.81 21.19 -27.93
N VAL A 572 43.07 19.97 -27.47
CA VAL A 572 43.15 19.63 -26.03
C VAL A 572 44.49 18.96 -25.67
N ALA A 573 45.56 19.25 -26.42
CA ALA A 573 46.92 18.85 -26.08
C ALA A 573 47.70 20.02 -25.48
#